data_AF-A0A7D5HYU2-F1
#
_entry.id   AF-A0A7D5HYU2-F1
#
_cell.length_a   1.000
_cell.length_b   1.000
_cell.length_c   1.000
_cell.angle_alpha   90.00
_cell.angle_beta   90.00
_cell.angle_gamma   90.00
#
_symmetry.space_group_name_H-M   'P 1'
#
loop_
_entity.id
_entity.type
_entity.pdbx_description
1 polymer ?
#
loop_
_entity_poly.entity_id
_entity_poly.type
_entity_poly.pdbx_seq_one_letter_code
_entity_poly.pdbx_strand_id
1 'polypeptide(L)'
;MTNSQSDERSIDTDHTAERDPVSVTFKTGEEPEFRKPDHDPHGETFAAVSHSFASCDGGCGTSGLIPTALLEDADGLTGWPPFDILCESCADAVVRDDSF
;
A
#
# COMPACT_ATOMS: atom_id res chain seq x y z
N MET A 1 9.32 50.65 23.48
CA MET A 1 8.29 49.63 23.22
C MET A 1 8.85 48.66 22.19
N THR A 2 9.15 47.44 22.60
CA THR A 2 9.77 46.41 21.75
C THR A 2 8.64 45.63 21.09
N ASN A 3 8.33 45.92 19.83
CA ASN A 3 7.33 45.15 19.06
C ASN A 3 8.04 43.94 18.44
N SER A 4 8.22 42.89 19.23
CA SER A 4 8.56 41.56 18.70
C SER A 4 7.28 40.98 18.10
N GLN A 5 7.05 41.25 16.81
CA GLN A 5 6.14 40.42 16.02
C GLN A 5 6.87 39.09 15.80
N SER A 6 6.66 38.18 16.76
CA SER A 6 6.83 36.76 16.52
C SER A 6 5.79 36.39 15.49
N ASP A 7 6.19 36.36 14.21
CA ASP A 7 5.43 35.73 13.15
C ASP A 7 5.33 34.25 13.51
N GLU A 8 4.20 33.89 14.10
CA GLU A 8 3.80 32.54 14.45
C GLU A 8 3.66 31.73 13.16
N ARG A 9 4.78 31.14 12.75
CA ARG A 9 4.94 29.78 12.23
C ARG A 9 3.63 29.06 11.86
N SER A 10 2.97 29.47 10.80
CA SER A 10 2.04 28.60 10.08
C SER A 10 2.82 27.94 8.96
N ILE A 11 3.70 27.01 9.34
CA ILE A 11 4.02 25.92 8.42
C ILE A 11 2.74 25.10 8.30
N ASP A 12 1.86 25.52 7.40
CA ASP A 12 0.87 24.66 6.77
C ASP A 12 1.68 23.62 6.01
N THR A 13 2.23 22.67 6.76
CA THR A 13 2.79 21.49 6.15
C THR A 13 1.63 20.53 6.13
N ASP A 14 0.96 20.56 5.00
CA ASP A 14 0.13 19.51 4.44
C ASP A 14 0.95 18.20 4.44
N HIS A 15 1.17 17.62 5.63
CA HIS A 15 1.72 16.28 5.82
C HIS A 15 0.61 15.23 5.73
N THR A 16 -0.58 15.64 5.30
CA THR A 16 -1.74 14.81 5.00
C THR A 16 -2.10 14.92 3.53
N ALA A 17 -1.11 15.03 2.64
CA ALA A 17 -1.31 14.66 1.25
C ALA A 17 -1.57 13.14 1.24
N GLU A 18 -2.85 12.78 1.40
CA GLU A 18 -3.31 11.40 1.21
C GLU A 18 -2.87 10.99 -0.20
N ARG A 19 -2.10 9.91 -0.28
CA ARG A 19 -1.61 9.42 -1.57
C ARG A 19 -2.77 8.79 -2.31
N ASP A 20 -2.75 8.94 -3.63
CA ASP A 20 -3.72 8.27 -4.49
C ASP A 20 -3.73 6.76 -4.21
N PRO A 21 -4.93 6.15 -4.18
CA PRO A 21 -5.05 4.72 -4.00
C PRO A 21 -4.34 3.97 -5.12
N VAL A 22 -3.71 2.84 -4.78
CA VAL A 22 -3.01 2.00 -5.75
C VAL A 22 -3.87 0.81 -6.13
N SER A 23 -4.11 0.66 -7.43
CA SER A 23 -4.77 -0.52 -7.99
C SER A 23 -3.82 -1.71 -8.03
N VAL A 24 -4.26 -2.85 -7.51
CA VAL A 24 -3.53 -4.12 -7.49
C VAL A 24 -4.37 -5.27 -8.01
N THR A 25 -3.70 -6.28 -8.56
CA THR A 25 -4.29 -7.58 -8.82
C THR A 25 -3.95 -8.51 -7.67
N PHE A 26 -4.92 -8.80 -6.80
CA PHE A 26 -4.78 -9.77 -5.72
C PHE A 26 -4.56 -11.18 -6.25
N LYS A 27 -3.59 -11.89 -5.69
CA LYS A 27 -3.21 -13.23 -6.15
C LYS A 27 -3.65 -14.30 -5.15
N THR A 28 -4.00 -15.50 -5.64
CA THR A 28 -4.52 -16.60 -4.81
C THR A 28 -3.42 -17.45 -4.17
N GLY A 29 -2.15 -17.20 -4.51
CA GLY A 29 -1.02 -18.02 -4.07
C GLY A 29 -0.78 -19.27 -4.89
N GLU A 30 -1.60 -19.51 -5.92
CA GLU A 30 -1.48 -20.68 -6.81
C GLU A 30 -0.50 -20.45 -7.95
N GLU A 31 -0.16 -19.20 -8.27
CA GLU A 31 0.78 -18.90 -9.34
C GLU A 31 2.20 -19.33 -8.96
N PRO A 32 3.03 -19.73 -9.94
CA PRO A 32 4.35 -20.30 -9.68
C PRO A 32 5.28 -19.41 -8.85
N GLU A 33 5.10 -18.10 -8.94
CA GLU A 33 5.86 -17.10 -8.18
C GLU A 33 5.45 -16.99 -6.69
N PHE A 34 4.24 -17.44 -6.33
CA PHE A 34 3.76 -17.53 -4.94
C PHE A 34 3.85 -18.96 -4.37
N ARG A 35 4.08 -19.96 -5.23
CA ARG A 35 4.36 -21.33 -4.78
C ARG A 35 5.73 -21.38 -4.11
N LYS A 36 5.76 -21.78 -2.84
CA LYS A 36 7.02 -22.10 -2.15
C LYS A 36 7.77 -23.16 -2.97
N PRO A 37 9.11 -23.05 -3.13
CA PRO A 37 9.89 -24.14 -3.70
C PRO A 37 9.64 -25.40 -2.88
N ASP A 38 9.15 -26.45 -3.54
CA ASP A 38 8.81 -27.75 -2.93
C ASP A 38 10.03 -28.42 -2.26
N HIS A 39 11.24 -27.97 -2.61
CA HIS A 39 12.48 -28.48 -2.10
C HIS A 39 13.49 -27.34 -1.96
N ASP A 40 13.78 -26.91 -0.73
CA ASP A 40 15.06 -26.30 -0.43
C ASP A 40 16.05 -27.44 -0.10
N PRO A 41 16.95 -27.84 -1.01
CA PRO A 41 17.87 -28.95 -0.77
C PRO A 41 19.00 -28.60 0.22
N HIS A 42 19.09 -27.35 0.67
CA HIS A 42 20.17 -26.85 1.51
C HIS A 42 19.81 -26.65 2.99
N GLY A 43 18.55 -26.81 3.38
CA GLY A 43 18.10 -26.59 4.76
C GLY A 43 18.26 -25.14 5.23
N GLU A 44 18.48 -24.21 4.28
CA GLU A 44 18.48 -22.79 4.56
C GLU A 44 17.03 -22.33 4.60
N THR A 45 16.65 -21.67 5.69
CA THR A 45 15.30 -21.15 5.91
C THR A 45 14.77 -20.57 4.61
N PHE A 46 13.71 -21.18 4.07
CA PHE A 46 13.09 -20.84 2.80
C PHE A 46 13.22 -19.33 2.54
N ALA A 47 13.87 -18.95 1.44
CA ALA A 47 13.65 -17.63 0.86
C ALA A 47 12.21 -17.64 0.31
N ALA A 48 11.24 -17.66 1.22
CA ALA A 48 9.87 -17.34 0.92
C ALA A 48 9.95 -15.97 0.29
N VAL A 49 9.57 -15.88 -0.98
CA VAL A 49 9.25 -14.57 -1.56
C VAL A 49 8.24 -13.99 -0.58
N SER A 50 8.66 -12.96 0.15
CA SER A 50 7.88 -12.37 1.22
C SER A 50 6.74 -11.67 0.50
N HIS A 51 5.61 -12.37 0.44
CA HIS A 51 4.37 -11.91 -0.13
C HIS A 51 3.40 -11.84 1.03
N SER A 52 2.84 -10.65 1.22
CA SER A 52 1.96 -10.37 2.34
C SER A 52 0.51 -10.44 1.88
N PHE A 53 -0.37 -10.86 2.77
CA PHE A 53 -1.80 -10.95 2.49
C PHE A 53 -2.47 -9.62 2.83
N ALA A 54 -3.23 -9.06 1.89
CA ALA A 54 -3.96 -7.81 2.05
C ALA A 54 -5.40 -7.95 1.54
N SER A 55 -6.26 -7.05 1.99
CA SER A 55 -7.65 -6.94 1.53
C SER A 55 -7.84 -5.63 0.77
N CYS A 56 -8.80 -5.59 -0.15
CA CYS A 56 -9.16 -4.39 -0.87
C CYS A 56 -9.85 -3.39 0.07
N ASP A 57 -9.31 -2.18 0.18
CA ASP A 57 -9.83 -1.13 1.07
C ASP A 57 -11.14 -0.51 0.56
N GLY A 58 -11.45 -0.66 -0.73
CA GLY A 58 -12.73 -0.25 -1.32
C GLY A 58 -13.96 -1.04 -0.85
N GLY A 59 -13.83 -1.94 0.13
CA GLY A 59 -14.96 -2.60 0.79
C GLY A 59 -15.66 -3.70 -0.01
N CYS A 60 -15.10 -4.12 -1.15
CA CYS A 60 -15.71 -5.17 -1.99
C CYS A 60 -15.50 -6.60 -1.46
N GLY A 61 -14.68 -6.77 -0.41
CA GLY A 61 -14.39 -8.07 0.20
C GLY A 61 -13.36 -8.91 -0.56
N THR A 62 -12.78 -8.41 -1.65
CA THR A 62 -11.66 -9.06 -2.33
C THR A 62 -10.40 -9.00 -1.47
N SER A 63 -9.67 -10.11 -1.39
CA SER A 63 -8.42 -10.20 -0.65
C SER A 63 -7.47 -11.19 -1.33
N GLY A 64 -6.18 -11.03 -1.12
CA GLY A 64 -5.18 -11.96 -1.63
C GLY A 64 -3.76 -11.50 -1.35
N LEU A 65 -2.81 -12.15 -2.03
CA LEU A 65 -1.40 -11.86 -1.89
C LEU A 65 -0.99 -10.67 -2.78
N ILE A 66 -0.10 -9.86 -2.23
CA ILE A 66 0.59 -8.76 -2.90
C ILE A 66 2.10 -8.76 -2.52
N PRO A 67 2.96 -8.04 -3.26
CA PRO A 67 4.37 -7.87 -2.88
C PRO A 67 4.51 -7.24 -1.49
N THR A 68 5.37 -7.79 -0.62
CA THR A 68 5.59 -7.21 0.73
C THR A 68 6.03 -5.75 0.66
N ALA A 69 6.91 -5.38 -0.28
CA ALA A 69 7.34 -3.99 -0.44
C ALA A 69 6.16 -3.04 -0.73
N LEU A 70 5.12 -3.51 -1.41
CA LEU A 70 3.93 -2.71 -1.69
C LEU A 70 3.07 -2.56 -0.44
N LEU A 71 2.93 -3.62 0.36
CA LEU A 71 2.21 -3.54 1.64
C LEU A 71 2.95 -2.60 2.60
N GLU A 72 4.27 -2.72 2.71
CA GLU A 72 5.10 -1.83 3.54
C GLU A 72 4.99 -0.37 3.08
N ASP A 73 4.90 -0.10 1.78
CA ASP A 73 4.67 1.24 1.25
C ASP A 73 3.27 1.75 1.61
N ALA A 74 2.25 0.89 1.51
CA ALA A 74 0.86 1.22 1.86
C ALA A 74 0.69 1.52 3.36
N ASP A 75 1.42 0.81 4.22
CA ASP A 75 1.49 1.06 5.66
C ASP A 75 2.38 2.28 6.02
N GLY A 76 3.00 2.93 5.03
CA GLY A 76 3.89 4.08 5.22
C GLY A 76 5.24 3.74 5.86
N LEU A 77 5.65 2.47 5.87
CA LEU A 77 6.92 2.00 6.46
C LEU A 77 8.15 2.38 5.62
N THR A 78 7.94 2.80 4.38
CA THR A 78 8.98 3.27 3.44
C THR A 78 9.31 4.76 3.58
N GLY A 79 8.61 5.48 4.48
CA GLY A 79 8.76 6.92 4.67
C GLY A 79 7.89 7.78 3.74
N TRP A 80 7.06 7.17 2.89
CA TRP A 80 5.99 7.85 2.17
C TRP A 80 4.69 7.83 2.98
N PRO A 81 3.74 8.75 2.71
CA PRO A 81 2.41 8.66 3.30
C PRO A 81 1.76 7.29 2.99
N PRO A 82 0.92 6.77 3.89
CA PRO A 82 0.14 5.57 3.62
C PRO A 82 -0.86 5.81 2.48
N PHE A 83 -1.31 4.74 1.84
CA PHE A 83 -2.33 4.78 0.77
C PHE A 83 -3.18 3.51 0.78
N ASP A 84 -4.37 3.62 0.20
CA ASP A 84 -5.31 2.52 0.09
C ASP A 84 -4.91 1.55 -1.04
N ILE A 85 -5.07 0.26 -0.78
CA ILE A 85 -4.88 -0.81 -1.75
C ILE A 85 -6.23 -1.22 -2.31
N LEU A 86 -6.47 -0.91 -3.59
CA LEU A 86 -7.72 -1.22 -4.26
C LEU A 86 -7.56 -2.37 -5.24
N CYS A 87 -8.57 -3.23 -5.35
CA CYS A 87 -8.68 -4.13 -6.49
C CYS A 87 -9.01 -3.31 -7.76
N GLU A 88 -8.72 -3.86 -8.93
CA GLU A 88 -8.98 -3.19 -10.22
C GLU A 88 -10.42 -2.67 -10.37
N SER A 89 -11.41 -3.42 -9.86
CA SER A 89 -12.82 -2.98 -9.91
C SER A 89 -13.12 -1.79 -9.00
N CYS A 90 -12.53 -1.74 -7.81
CA CYS A 90 -12.69 -0.61 -6.89
C CYS A 90 -11.91 0.61 -7.38
N ALA A 91 -10.71 0.42 -7.94
CA ALA A 91 -9.92 1.50 -8.51
C ALA A 91 -10.66 2.17 -9.68
N ASP A 92 -11.25 1.39 -10.59
CA ASP A 92 -12.04 1.94 -11.70
C ASP A 92 -13.29 2.70 -11.22
N ALA A 93 -13.89 2.29 -10.10
CA ALA A 93 -15.01 3.00 -9.50
C ALA A 93 -14.62 4.37 -8.93
N VAL A 94 -13.44 4.49 -8.30
CA VAL A 94 -12.91 5.75 -7.77
C VAL A 94 -12.65 6.75 -8.90
N VAL A 95 -12.04 6.32 -10.01
CA VAL A 95 -11.77 7.19 -11.18
C VAL A 95 -13.06 7.77 -11.77
N ARG A 96 -14.16 7.02 -11.71
CA ARG A 96 -15.47 7.48 -12.23
C ARG A 96 -16.16 8.49 -11.31
N ASP A 97 -15.87 8.48 -10.02
CA ASP A 97 -16.45 9.43 -9.05
C ASP A 97 -15.81 10.82 -9.20
N ASP A 98 -14.52 10.88 -9.50
CA ASP A 98 -13.75 12.13 -9.70
C ASP A 98 -14.07 12.86 -11.04
N SER A 99 -14.86 12.23 -11.91
CA SER A 99 -15.15 12.73 -13.28
C SER A 99 -16.40 13.63 -13.41
N PHE A 100 -16.94 14.18 -12.32
CA PHE A 100 -18.18 14.98 -12.30
C PHE A 100 -17.99 16.49 -12.18
#